data_AF-A0A950TER3-F1
#
_entry.id   AF-A0A950TER3-F1
#
_cell.length_a   1.000
_cell.length_b   1.000
_cell.length_c   1.000
_cell.angle_alpha   90.00
_cell.angle_beta   90.00
_cell.angle_gamma   90.00
#
_symmetry.space_group_name_H-M   'P 1'
#
loop_
_entity.id
_entity.type
_entity.pdbx_description
1 polymer ?
#
loop_
_entity_poly.entity_id
_entity_poly.type
_entity_poly.pdbx_seq_one_letter_code
_entity_poly.pdbx_strand_id
1 'polypeptide(L)'
;MGDGASDERGRRGNLAEAPPHYHGHRARLRQRFREAGAEALPDYELLEMVLYGAFARGDTKPLAKELIRRFGSFAEVVAAPEARLAEVPGVGESVITMLKVVHAAAA
;
A
#
# COMPACT_ATOMS: atom_id res chain seq x y z
N MET A 1 -38.65 -21.35 -47.69
CA MET A 1 -37.79 -20.16 -47.55
C MET A 1 -38.16 -19.47 -46.24
N GLY A 2 -37.21 -19.38 -45.32
CA GLY A 2 -37.41 -18.88 -43.95
C GLY A 2 -36.28 -19.40 -43.07
N ASP A 3 -35.09 -18.84 -43.31
CA ASP A 3 -33.77 -19.18 -42.76
C ASP A 3 -33.60 -18.93 -41.25
N GLY A 4 -32.61 -19.64 -40.68
CA GLY A 4 -31.75 -19.15 -39.59
C GLY A 4 -32.14 -19.66 -38.20
N ALA A 5 -31.79 -20.87 -37.76
CA ALA A 5 -30.44 -21.40 -37.52
C ALA A 5 -29.55 -20.51 -36.62
N SER A 6 -29.42 -20.98 -35.37
CA SER A 6 -28.21 -20.91 -34.54
C SER A 6 -27.97 -19.64 -33.72
N ASP A 7 -28.55 -19.68 -32.53
CA ASP A 7 -27.93 -19.26 -31.27
C ASP A 7 -26.51 -19.88 -31.13
N GLU A 8 -25.65 -19.28 -30.31
CA GLU A 8 -24.21 -19.60 -30.09
C GLU A 8 -23.19 -18.95 -31.04
N ARG A 9 -22.96 -17.63 -30.92
CA ARG A 9 -21.62 -17.07 -31.18
C ARG A 9 -21.25 -15.95 -30.22
N GLY A 10 -20.49 -16.33 -29.19
CA GLY A 10 -19.30 -15.58 -28.78
C GLY A 10 -19.50 -14.37 -27.88
N ARG A 11 -19.98 -14.59 -26.65
CA ARG A 11 -19.60 -13.74 -25.50
C ARG A 11 -18.11 -13.94 -25.20
N ARG A 12 -17.22 -13.44 -26.07
CA ARG A 12 -15.83 -13.20 -25.70
C ARG A 12 -15.85 -11.96 -24.82
N GLY A 13 -15.94 -12.21 -23.51
CA GLY A 13 -15.59 -11.22 -22.50
C GLY A 13 -14.21 -10.69 -22.85
N ASN A 14 -14.16 -9.44 -23.31
CA ASN A 14 -12.92 -8.73 -23.37
C ASN A 14 -12.56 -8.49 -21.90
N LEU A 15 -11.62 -9.30 -21.37
CA LEU A 15 -11.00 -9.03 -20.08
C LEU A 15 -10.34 -7.67 -20.22
N ALA A 16 -11.06 -6.63 -19.84
CA ALA A 16 -10.50 -5.33 -19.60
C ALA A 16 -9.34 -5.57 -18.64
N GLU A 17 -8.11 -5.36 -19.11
CA GLU A 17 -6.92 -5.33 -18.27
C GLU A 17 -7.28 -4.47 -17.06
N ALA A 18 -7.33 -5.11 -15.88
CA ALA A 18 -7.73 -4.44 -14.67
C ALA A 18 -6.84 -3.19 -14.53
N PRO A 19 -7.43 -2.00 -14.36
CA PRO A 19 -6.65 -0.79 -14.25
C PRO A 19 -5.60 -0.96 -13.15
N PRO A 20 -4.39 -0.36 -13.31
CA PRO A 20 -3.27 -0.57 -12.40
C PRO A 20 -3.74 -0.51 -10.94
N HIS A 21 -3.50 -1.59 -10.19
CA HIS A 21 -4.04 -1.80 -8.84
C HIS A 21 -3.76 -0.65 -7.84
N TYR A 22 -2.84 0.25 -8.17
CA TYR A 22 -2.47 1.46 -7.43
C TYR A 22 -3.57 2.54 -7.46
N HIS A 23 -4.36 2.64 -8.53
CA HIS A 23 -5.43 3.62 -8.64
C HIS A 23 -6.55 3.28 -7.64
N GLY A 24 -6.73 4.14 -6.65
CA GLY A 24 -7.70 3.96 -5.57
C GLY A 24 -7.22 3.12 -4.39
N HIS A 25 -6.03 2.49 -4.43
CA HIS A 25 -5.51 1.72 -3.27
C HIS A 25 -5.41 2.60 -2.03
N ARG A 26 -4.79 3.78 -2.16
CA ARG A 26 -4.68 4.74 -1.05
C ARG A 26 -6.04 5.15 -0.47
N ALA A 27 -7.06 5.28 -1.32
CA ALA A 27 -8.41 5.65 -0.90
C ALA A 27 -9.10 4.49 -0.16
N ARG A 28 -9.06 3.28 -0.73
CA ARG A 28 -9.61 2.06 -0.11
C ARG A 28 -8.92 1.75 1.23
N LEU A 29 -7.62 1.98 1.31
CA LEU A 29 -6.86 1.73 2.53
C LEU A 29 -7.23 2.72 3.65
N ARG A 30 -7.31 4.01 3.33
CA ARG A 30 -7.83 5.02 4.26
C ARG A 30 -9.28 4.75 4.69
N GLN A 31 -10.10 4.23 3.78
CA GLN A 31 -11.48 3.86 4.11
C GLN A 31 -11.51 2.72 5.11
N ARG A 32 -10.82 1.59 4.82
CA ARG A 32 -10.71 0.45 5.73
C ARG A 32 -10.21 0.84 7.11
N PHE A 33 -9.14 1.66 7.18
CA PHE A 33 -8.61 2.14 8.46
C PHE A 33 -9.65 2.92 9.28
N ARG A 34 -10.41 3.82 8.64
CA ARG A 34 -11.42 4.64 9.34
C ARG A 34 -12.65 3.84 9.78
N GLU A 35 -13.01 2.80 9.03
CA GLU A 35 -14.18 1.98 9.30
C GLU A 35 -13.90 0.88 10.33
N ALA A 36 -12.73 0.23 10.25
CA ALA A 36 -12.42 -0.98 11.01
C ALA A 36 -11.20 -0.85 11.93
N GLY A 37 -10.52 0.30 11.93
CA GLY A 37 -9.38 0.58 12.80
C GLY A 37 -8.07 -0.05 12.33
N ALA A 38 -7.05 0.06 13.18
CA ALA A 38 -5.69 -0.42 12.87
C ALA A 38 -5.60 -1.95 12.74
N GLU A 39 -6.32 -2.68 13.61
CA GLU A 39 -6.32 -4.16 13.64
C GLU A 39 -6.86 -4.81 12.34
N ALA A 40 -7.59 -4.04 11.53
CA ALA A 40 -8.11 -4.50 10.25
C ALA A 40 -7.06 -4.46 9.13
N LEU A 41 -5.88 -3.90 9.39
CA LEU A 41 -4.80 -3.76 8.44
C LEU A 41 -3.55 -4.51 8.91
N PRO A 42 -2.87 -5.25 8.02
CA PRO A 42 -1.55 -5.76 8.33
C PRO A 42 -0.56 -4.59 8.44
N ASP A 43 0.51 -4.80 9.21
CA ASP A 43 1.54 -3.80 9.50
C ASP A 43 2.10 -3.07 8.28
N TYR A 44 2.35 -3.79 7.19
CA TYR A 44 2.88 -3.16 5.97
C TYR A 44 1.86 -2.20 5.33
N GLU A 45 0.56 -2.45 5.48
CA GLU A 45 -0.47 -1.53 4.98
C GLU A 45 -0.59 -0.28 5.89
N LEU A 46 -0.45 -0.43 7.21
CA LEU A 46 -0.31 0.72 8.12
C LEU A 46 0.92 1.55 7.75
N LEU A 47 2.02 0.89 7.42
CA LEU A 47 3.25 1.55 7.01
C LEU A 47 3.11 2.25 5.65
N GLU A 48 2.41 1.65 4.68
CA GLU A 48 2.08 2.32 3.42
C GLU A 48 1.35 3.66 3.68
N MET A 49 0.40 3.71 4.61
CA MET A 49 -0.32 4.94 4.94
C MET A 49 0.61 6.04 5.46
N VAL A 50 1.59 5.70 6.29
CA VAL A 50 2.62 6.65 6.75
C VAL A 50 3.48 7.12 5.57
N LEU A 51 3.92 6.19 4.72
CA LEU A 51 4.75 6.50 3.56
C LEU A 51 4.04 7.38 2.52
N TYR A 52 2.70 7.41 2.50
CA TYR A 52 1.97 8.35 1.65
C TYR A 52 2.24 9.82 1.96
N GLY A 53 2.63 10.14 3.20
CA GLY A 53 3.07 11.49 3.60
C GLY A 53 4.46 11.85 3.07
N ALA A 54 5.33 10.86 2.85
CA ALA A 54 6.67 11.05 2.30
C ALA A 54 6.70 11.01 0.76
N PHE A 55 5.77 10.28 0.14
CA PHE A 55 5.71 10.09 -1.32
C PHE A 55 4.38 10.57 -1.90
N ALA A 56 4.45 11.68 -2.65
CA ALA A 56 3.29 12.23 -3.37
C ALA A 56 2.73 11.27 -4.44
N ARG A 57 3.59 10.47 -5.07
CA ARG A 57 3.25 9.48 -6.11
C ARG A 57 4.18 8.26 -5.99
N GLY A 58 3.79 7.16 -6.63
CA GLY A 58 4.58 5.91 -6.63
C GLY A 58 4.01 4.81 -5.74
N ASP A 59 4.54 3.61 -5.94
CA ASP A 59 4.21 2.40 -5.18
C ASP A 59 5.07 2.31 -3.92
N THR A 60 4.43 2.40 -2.75
CA THR A 60 5.09 2.32 -1.44
C THR A 60 5.12 0.90 -0.88
N LYS A 61 4.38 -0.03 -1.49
CA LYS A 61 4.23 -1.40 -0.98
C LYS A 61 5.56 -2.16 -0.92
N PRO A 62 6.46 -2.10 -1.93
CA PRO A 62 7.75 -2.76 -1.83
C PRO A 62 8.58 -2.26 -0.66
N LEU A 63 8.64 -0.93 -0.47
CA LEU A 63 9.39 -0.32 0.64
C LEU A 63 8.79 -0.69 2.00
N ALA A 64 7.46 -0.62 2.13
CA ALA A 64 6.78 -1.00 3.37
C ALA A 64 7.09 -2.46 3.74
N LYS A 65 7.00 -3.39 2.79
CA LYS A 65 7.33 -4.80 3.03
C LYS A 65 8.80 -5.01 3.40
N GLU A 66 9.72 -4.30 2.76
CA GLU A 66 11.15 -4.41 3.08
C GLU A 66 11.45 -3.91 4.50
N LEU A 67 10.84 -2.80 4.90
CA LEU A 67 10.95 -2.28 6.26
C LEU A 67 10.40 -3.28 7.29
N ILE A 68 9.20 -3.83 7.07
CA ILE A 68 8.62 -4.86 7.95
C ILE A 68 9.52 -6.09 8.00
N ARG A 69 10.07 -6.54 6.87
CA ARG A 69 10.99 -7.69 6.83
C ARG A 69 12.26 -7.44 7.65
N ARG A 70 12.79 -6.21 7.65
CA ARG A 70 14.03 -5.86 8.35
C ARG A 70 13.84 -5.61 9.84
N PHE A 71 12.73 -4.98 10.24
CA PHE A 71 12.51 -4.51 11.61
C PHE A 71 11.46 -5.33 12.38
N GLY A 72 10.60 -6.08 11.70
CA GLY A 72 9.66 -7.03 12.30
C GLY A 72 8.21 -6.58 12.22
N SER A 73 7.89 -5.42 12.78
CA SER A 73 6.50 -4.91 12.89
C SER A 73 6.40 -3.43 12.57
N PHE A 74 5.18 -2.91 12.44
CA PHE A 74 4.92 -1.48 12.27
C PHE A 74 5.53 -0.67 13.42
N ALA A 75 5.31 -1.11 14.67
CA ALA A 75 5.84 -0.45 15.86
C ALA A 75 7.38 -0.43 15.85
N GLU A 76 8.01 -1.56 15.51
CA GLU A 76 9.48 -1.65 15.42
C GLU A 76 10.06 -0.76 14.33
N VAL A 77 9.40 -0.63 13.17
CA VAL A 77 9.83 0.28 12.10
C VAL A 77 9.78 1.75 12.57
N VAL A 78 8.70 2.15 13.23
CA VAL A 78 8.51 3.52 13.72
C VAL A 78 9.55 3.85 14.81
N ALA A 79 9.83 2.90 15.71
CA ALA A 79 10.81 3.03 16.78
C ALA A 79 12.27 2.91 16.31
N ALA A 80 12.55 2.30 15.16
CA ALA A 80 13.90 2.00 14.69
C ALA A 80 14.81 3.26 14.63
N PRO A 81 16.09 3.19 15.05
CA PRO A 81 17.01 4.31 14.96
C PRO A 81 17.16 4.85 13.53
N GLU A 82 17.30 6.17 13.38
CA GLU A 82 17.39 6.83 12.05
C GLU A 82 18.53 6.26 11.20
N ALA A 83 19.70 6.04 11.81
CA ALA A 83 20.85 5.45 11.12
C ALA A 83 20.53 4.05 10.53
N ARG A 84 19.74 3.23 11.24
CA ARG A 84 19.33 1.91 10.76
C ARG A 84 18.28 1.99 9.66
N LEU A 85 17.38 2.97 9.72
CA LEU A 85 16.40 3.23 8.67
C LEU A 85 17.10 3.65 7.37
N ALA A 86 18.12 4.52 7.45
CA ALA A 86 18.89 5.01 6.32
C ALA A 86 19.68 3.91 5.57
N GLU A 87 19.92 2.76 6.20
CA GLU A 87 20.55 1.59 5.54
C GLU A 87 19.62 0.88 4.53
N VAL A 88 18.32 1.21 4.51
CA VAL A 88 17.35 0.57 3.62
C VAL A 88 17.24 1.34 2.30
N PRO A 89 17.51 0.71 1.14
CA PRO A 89 17.35 1.36 -0.16
C PRO A 89 15.95 1.94 -0.35
N GLY A 90 15.89 3.22 -0.75
CA GLY A 90 14.63 3.94 -0.91
C GLY A 90 14.13 4.68 0.34
N VAL A 91 14.82 4.55 1.48
CA VAL A 91 14.58 5.37 2.67
C VAL A 91 15.46 6.63 2.62
N GLY A 92 14.84 7.76 2.30
CA GLY A 92 15.46 9.09 2.39
C GLY A 92 14.96 9.90 3.59
N GLU A 93 15.44 11.14 3.71
CA GLU A 93 15.13 12.05 4.83
C GLU A 93 13.61 12.24 5.06
N SER A 94 12.82 12.34 3.99
CA SER A 94 11.35 12.49 4.10
C SER A 94 10.68 11.27 4.73
N VAL A 95 11.16 10.06 4.42
CA VAL A 95 10.64 8.81 5.00
C VAL A 95 11.01 8.74 6.48
N ILE A 96 12.27 9.01 6.81
CA ILE A 96 12.76 9.02 8.19
C ILE A 96 11.96 10.02 9.01
N THR A 97 11.85 11.27 8.54
CA THR A 97 11.08 12.32 9.21
C THR A 97 9.65 11.89 9.48
N MET A 98 8.97 11.31 8.49
CA MET A 98 7.57 10.88 8.65
C MET A 98 7.43 9.76 9.70
N LEU A 99 8.34 8.78 9.71
CA LEU A 99 8.37 7.74 10.73
C LEU A 99 8.63 8.32 12.12
N LYS A 100 9.54 9.29 12.24
CA LYS A 100 9.88 9.92 13.52
C LYS A 100 8.75 10.81 14.05
N VAL A 101 8.01 11.49 13.18
CA VAL A 101 6.78 12.21 13.56
C VAL A 101 5.75 11.25 14.15
N VAL A 102 5.52 10.10 13.51
CA VAL A 102 4.60 9.07 14.05
C VAL A 102 5.09 8.54 15.39
N HIS A 103 6.40 8.31 15.54
CA HIS A 103 6.99 7.84 16.80
C HIS A 103 6.78 8.85 17.94
N ALA A 104 7.06 10.13 17.69
CA ALA A 104 6.87 11.20 18.66
C ALA A 104 5.41 11.39 19.07
N ALA A 105 4.45 11.15 18.16
CA ALA A 105 3.03 11.27 18.46
C ALA A 105 2.47 10.14 19.34
N ALA A 106 3.18 9.01 19.43
CA ALA A 106 2.81 7.86 20.26
C ALA A 106 3.44 7.87 21.66
N ALA A 107 4.30 8.87 21.94
CA ALA A 107 5.03 9.05 23.19
C ALA A 107 4.23 9.83 24.25
#